data_AF-A0A0K0F049-F1
#
_entry.id   AF-A0A0K0F049-F1
#
_cell.length_a   1.000
_cell.length_b   1.000
_cell.length_c   1.000
_cell.angle_alpha   90.00
_cell.angle_beta   90.00
_cell.angle_gamma   90.00
#
_symmetry.space_group_name_H-M   'P 1'
#
loop_
_entity.id
_entity.type
_entity.pdbx_description
1 polymer ?
#
loop_
_entity_poly.entity_id
_entity_poly.type
_entity_poly.pdbx_seq_one_letter_code
_entity_poly.pdbx_strand_id
1 'polypeptide(L)'
;MYITGITGNFTCRYGKGTGALVMLTTRPHNIHRKDIISRKFVFYKELFFVAGSIKRIDRPQIFFKIYHTCINSRYQCVVKIVRKIFPSFVYKLGSTVRFLQLGHRELSIIRGSRRRICTRRHTF
;
A
#
# COMPACT_ATOMS: atom_id res chain seq x y z
N MET A 1 -1.42 -2.73 -22.51
CA MET A 1 -0.75 -2.87 -21.19
C MET A 1 -0.86 -1.55 -20.47
N TYR A 2 -1.13 -1.56 -19.16
CA TYR A 2 -1.25 -0.36 -18.34
C TYR A 2 -0.17 -0.35 -17.27
N ILE A 3 0.34 0.83 -16.94
CA ILE A 3 1.37 1.08 -15.93
C ILE A 3 0.82 2.06 -14.88
N THR A 4 1.18 1.82 -13.63
CA THR A 4 1.00 2.78 -12.55
C THR A 4 2.17 2.69 -11.58
N GLY A 5 2.36 3.74 -10.79
CA GLY A 5 3.36 3.75 -9.75
C GLY A 5 3.09 4.83 -8.71
N ILE A 6 3.63 4.59 -7.53
CA ILE A 6 3.44 5.39 -6.34
C ILE A 6 4.79 5.58 -5.67
N THR A 7 5.04 6.79 -5.18
CA THR A 7 6.20 7.13 -4.36
C THR A 7 5.79 7.90 -3.11
N GLY A 8 6.60 7.85 -2.07
CA GLY A 8 6.40 8.59 -0.83
C GLY A 8 7.33 8.10 0.27
N ASN A 9 7.07 8.48 1.50
CA ASN A 9 7.67 7.88 2.69
C ASN A 9 6.65 7.72 3.81
N PHE A 10 6.90 6.75 4.69
CA PHE A 10 6.07 6.49 5.85
C PHE A 10 6.80 6.73 7.15
N THR A 11 6.07 7.20 8.16
CA THR A 11 6.55 7.27 9.54
C THR A 11 5.60 6.59 10.50
N CYS A 12 6.15 6.30 11.68
CA CYS A 12 5.40 5.77 12.80
C CYS A 12 5.81 6.46 14.10
N ARG A 13 4.94 7.30 14.66
CA ARG A 13 5.21 7.99 15.93
C ARG A 13 5.38 7.07 17.15
N TYR A 14 4.86 5.85 17.08
CA TYR A 14 4.93 4.88 18.19
C TYR A 14 6.20 4.02 18.16
N GLY A 15 7.07 4.17 17.14
CA GLY A 15 8.28 3.37 17.00
C GLY A 15 8.04 1.85 16.85
N LYS A 16 6.82 1.43 16.50
CA LYS A 16 6.45 0.01 16.38
C LYS A 16 6.59 -0.49 14.95
N GLY A 17 7.36 -1.58 14.81
CA GLY A 17 7.69 -2.19 13.52
C GLY A 17 8.79 -1.42 12.79
N THR A 18 9.37 -2.05 11.78
CA THR A 18 10.46 -1.49 10.96
C THR A 18 9.96 -0.80 9.69
N GLY A 19 8.70 -1.06 9.30
CA GLY A 19 8.18 -0.61 8.04
C GLY A 19 6.74 -1.03 7.77
N ALA A 20 6.34 -0.92 6.51
CA ALA A 20 5.04 -1.34 6.01
C ALA A 20 5.19 -2.19 4.74
N LEU A 21 4.27 -3.12 4.53
CA LEU A 21 4.11 -3.80 3.26
C LEU A 21 3.13 -3.00 2.40
N VAL A 22 3.59 -2.53 1.25
CA VAL A 22 2.75 -1.88 0.24
C VAL A 22 2.46 -2.80 -0.93
N MET A 23 1.26 -2.67 -1.50
CA MET A 23 0.84 -3.49 -2.63
C MET A 23 0.00 -2.67 -3.63
N LEU A 24 0.23 -2.95 -4.91
CA LEU A 24 -0.65 -2.56 -6.01
C LEU A 24 -1.47 -3.78 -6.40
N THR A 25 -2.80 -3.65 -6.42
CA THR A 25 -3.71 -4.79 -6.68
C THR A 25 -4.87 -4.40 -7.57
N THR A 26 -5.46 -5.35 -8.29
CA THR A 26 -6.66 -5.16 -9.14
C THR A 26 -7.98 -5.23 -8.36
N ARG A 27 -7.97 -5.73 -7.12
CA ARG A 27 -9.17 -5.89 -6.28
C ARG A 27 -9.00 -5.22 -4.92
N PRO A 28 -10.05 -4.63 -4.31
CA PRO A 28 -9.95 -3.96 -3.01
C PRO A 28 -9.88 -4.95 -1.82
N HIS A 29 -10.59 -6.08 -1.89
CA HIS A 29 -10.68 -7.11 -0.84
C HIS A 29 -10.42 -8.51 -1.41
N ASN A 30 -10.33 -9.52 -0.54
CA ASN A 30 -10.17 -10.94 -0.89
C ASN A 30 -9.17 -11.18 -2.04
N ILE A 31 -7.93 -10.75 -1.81
CA ILE A 31 -6.89 -10.82 -2.83
C ILE A 31 -6.34 -12.22 -2.95
N HIS A 32 -6.28 -12.71 -4.19
CA HIS A 32 -5.48 -13.86 -4.55
C HIS A 32 -4.14 -13.41 -5.12
N ARG A 33 -3.17 -14.32 -5.21
CA ARG A 33 -1.84 -14.02 -5.76
C ARG A 33 -1.91 -13.37 -7.15
N LYS A 34 -2.85 -13.82 -7.99
CA LYS A 34 -3.11 -13.29 -9.34
C LYS A 34 -3.61 -11.83 -9.38
N ASP A 35 -4.13 -11.32 -8.27
CA ASP A 35 -4.65 -9.95 -8.18
C ASP A 35 -3.55 -8.93 -7.80
N ILE A 36 -2.35 -9.42 -7.45
CA ILE A 36 -1.22 -8.59 -7.05
C ILE A 36 -0.46 -8.18 -8.31
N ILE A 37 -0.41 -6.88 -8.57
CA ILE A 37 0.38 -6.29 -9.66
C ILE A 37 1.84 -6.14 -9.20
N SER A 38 2.02 -5.64 -7.97
CA SER A 38 3.34 -5.43 -7.37
C SER A 38 3.22 -5.35 -5.85
N ARG A 39 4.28 -5.71 -5.14
CA ARG A 39 4.38 -5.60 -3.69
C ARG A 39 5.80 -5.23 -3.29
N LYS A 40 5.96 -4.44 -2.24
CA LYS A 40 7.26 -4.03 -1.70
C LYS A 40 7.17 -3.82 -0.20
N PHE A 41 8.16 -4.29 0.54
CA PHE A 41 8.34 -3.87 1.93
C PHE A 41 9.10 -2.54 1.94
N VAL A 42 8.61 -1.56 2.69
CA VAL A 42 9.17 -0.22 2.75
C VAL A 42 9.49 0.12 4.19
N PHE A 43 10.72 0.54 4.44
CA PHE A 43 11.16 0.94 5.77
C PHE A 43 10.62 2.32 6.12
N TYR A 44 10.39 2.55 7.41
CA TYR A 44 9.99 3.87 7.87
C TYR A 44 11.12 4.88 7.69
N LYS A 45 10.75 6.15 7.48
CA LYS A 45 11.64 7.31 7.21
C LYS A 45 12.41 7.22 5.88
N GLU A 46 12.35 6.11 5.17
CA GLU A 46 12.93 5.97 3.84
C GLU A 46 11.93 6.33 2.73
N LEU A 47 12.46 6.92 1.66
CA LEU A 47 11.72 7.09 0.42
C LEU A 47 11.48 5.72 -0.22
N PHE A 48 10.27 5.50 -0.69
CA PHE A 48 9.92 4.31 -1.45
C PHE A 48 9.34 4.67 -2.80
N PHE A 49 9.54 3.75 -3.72
CA PHE A 49 8.87 3.69 -5.01
C PHE A 49 8.33 2.27 -5.22
N VAL A 50 7.07 2.17 -5.61
CA VAL A 50 6.42 0.93 -6.03
C VAL A 50 5.67 1.18 -7.32
N ALA A 51 6.01 0.41 -8.34
CA ALA A 51 5.35 0.45 -9.64
C ALA A 51 5.02 -0.95 -10.10
N GLY A 52 4.14 -1.02 -11.08
CA GLY A 52 3.82 -2.26 -11.74
C GLY A 52 2.96 -2.05 -12.95
N SER A 53 2.83 -3.12 -13.71
CA SER A 53 2.16 -3.12 -14.99
C SER A 53 1.20 -4.30 -15.11
N ILE A 54 0.12 -4.11 -15.84
CA ILE A 54 -0.89 -5.15 -16.05
C ILE A 54 -1.39 -5.16 -17.50
N LYS A 55 -1.57 -6.36 -18.06
CA LYS A 55 -2.17 -6.55 -19.38
C LYS A 55 -3.69 -6.62 -19.25
N ARG A 56 -4.37 -5.60 -19.76
CA ARG A 56 -5.83 -5.50 -19.89
C ARG A 56 -6.18 -4.76 -21.18
N ILE A 57 -7.38 -5.03 -21.69
CA ILE A 57 -7.98 -4.31 -22.83
C ILE A 57 -8.41 -2.92 -22.33
N ASP A 58 -9.30 -2.90 -21.34
CA ASP A 58 -9.78 -1.67 -20.72
C ASP A 58 -8.87 -1.14 -19.61
N ARG A 59 -9.02 0.14 -19.27
CA ARG A 59 -8.27 0.77 -18.18
C ARG A 59 -8.64 0.08 -16.86
N PRO A 60 -7.68 -0.58 -16.18
CA PRO A 60 -7.98 -1.33 -14.97
C PRO A 60 -8.23 -0.40 -13.78
N GLN A 61 -9.09 -0.84 -12.86
CA GLN A 61 -9.15 -0.27 -11.53
C GLN A 61 -7.97 -0.82 -10.71
N ILE A 62 -7.16 0.08 -10.15
CA ILE A 62 -6.01 -0.29 -9.33
C ILE A 62 -6.19 0.25 -7.92
N PHE A 63 -5.84 -0.57 -6.94
CA PHE A 63 -5.90 -0.25 -5.53
C PHE A 63 -4.49 -0.30 -4.93
N PHE A 64 -4.17 0.72 -4.15
CA PHE A 64 -3.00 0.77 -3.30
C PHE A 64 -3.36 0.29 -1.89
N LYS A 65 -2.60 -0.67 -1.37
CA LYS A 65 -2.80 -1.22 -0.04
C LYS A 65 -1.56 -1.04 0.80
N ILE A 66 -1.78 -0.73 2.07
CA ILE A 66 -0.73 -0.59 3.07
C ILE A 66 -1.08 -1.53 4.22
N TYR A 67 -0.14 -2.38 4.59
CA TYR A 67 -0.19 -3.24 5.76
C TYR A 67 0.91 -2.82 6.71
N HIS A 68 0.57 -2.46 7.95
CA HIS A 68 1.54 -1.97 8.93
C HIS A 68 1.12 -2.32 10.36
N THR A 69 2.07 -2.27 11.29
CA THR A 69 1.84 -2.52 12.71
C THR A 69 1.95 -1.26 13.58
N CYS A 70 2.10 -0.09 12.95
CA CYS A 70 2.16 1.21 13.63
C CYS A 70 0.85 1.59 14.33
N ILE A 71 0.61 1.06 15.53
CA ILE A 71 -0.55 1.38 16.37
C ILE A 71 -0.19 1.43 17.85
N ASN A 72 -0.93 2.24 18.60
CA ASN A 72 -0.86 2.23 20.05
C ASN A 72 -1.71 1.07 20.61
N SER A 73 -1.17 -0.14 20.61
CA SER A 73 -1.82 -1.32 21.21
C SER A 73 -0.79 -2.21 21.90
N ARG A 74 -1.21 -2.89 22.97
CA ARG A 74 -0.43 -3.95 23.63
C ARG A 74 -0.40 -5.25 22.81
N TYR A 75 -1.38 -5.42 21.92
CA TYR A 75 -1.47 -6.56 21.00
C TYR A 75 -0.69 -6.30 19.71
N GLN A 76 -0.15 -7.37 19.11
CA GLN A 76 0.36 -7.31 17.75
C GLN A 76 -0.84 -7.26 16.80
N CYS A 77 -1.15 -6.07 16.27
CA CYS A 77 -2.14 -5.97 15.21
C CYS A 77 -1.55 -5.45 13.92
N VAL A 78 -2.01 -6.05 12.83
CA VAL A 78 -1.78 -5.55 11.48
C VAL A 78 -2.98 -4.69 11.09
N VAL A 79 -2.69 -3.45 10.72
CA VAL A 79 -3.65 -2.52 10.14
C VAL A 79 -3.52 -2.59 8.63
N LYS A 80 -4.67 -2.76 7.97
CA LYS A 80 -4.80 -2.68 6.52
C LYS A 80 -5.50 -1.37 6.14
N ILE A 81 -4.87 -0.61 5.26
CA ILE A 81 -5.45 0.58 4.59
C ILE A 81 -5.57 0.25 3.10
N VAL A 82 -6.70 0.58 2.49
CA VAL A 82 -6.93 0.41 1.04
C VAL A 82 -7.37 1.75 0.46
N ARG A 83 -6.75 2.15 -0.65
CA ARG A 83 -7.14 3.33 -1.43
C ARG A 83 -7.21 2.98 -2.92
N LYS A 84 -8.23 3.48 -3.61
CA LYS A 84 -8.30 3.41 -5.07
C LYS A 84 -7.33 4.43 -5.66
N ILE A 85 -6.55 4.02 -6.66
CA ILE A 85 -5.70 4.94 -7.44
C ILE A 85 -6.61 5.63 -8.47
N PHE A 86 -6.51 6.95 -8.58
CA PHE A 86 -7.28 7.68 -9.57
C PHE A 86 -6.91 7.21 -10.99
N PRO A 87 -7.88 7.07 -11.90
CA PRO A 87 -7.62 6.63 -13.28
C PRO A 87 -6.59 7.49 -14.02
N SER A 88 -6.43 8.76 -13.63
CA SER A 88 -5.41 9.68 -14.15
C SER A 88 -3.96 9.25 -13.86
N PHE A 89 -3.74 8.34 -12.90
CA PHE A 89 -2.42 7.76 -12.61
C PHE A 89 -2.26 6.34 -13.19
N VAL A 90 -3.10 5.94 -14.13
CA VAL A 90 -3.07 4.63 -14.81
C VAL A 90 -2.93 4.84 -16.32
N TYR A 91 -1.71 4.70 -16.80
CA TYR A 91 -1.30 5.05 -18.15
C TYR A 91 -1.20 3.82 -19.05
N LYS A 92 -1.44 3.97 -20.35
CA LYS A 92 -1.05 2.92 -21.31
C LYS A 92 0.48 2.92 -21.43
N LEU A 93 1.05 1.73 -21.64
CA LEU A 93 2.47 1.59 -21.99
C LEU A 93 2.79 2.45 -23.23
N GLY A 94 3.89 3.20 -23.20
CA GLY A 94 4.31 4.12 -24.26
C GLY A 94 3.86 5.57 -24.08
N SER A 95 2.97 5.87 -23.12
CA SER A 95 2.62 7.25 -22.76
C SER A 95 3.60 7.83 -21.74
N THR A 96 3.73 9.17 -21.68
CA THR A 96 4.42 9.84 -20.57
C THR A 96 3.73 9.53 -19.25
N VAL A 97 4.44 8.87 -18.33
CA VAL A 97 3.88 8.41 -17.06
C VAL A 97 4.20 9.41 -15.96
N ARG A 98 3.19 9.82 -15.18
CA ARG A 98 3.38 10.54 -13.90
C ARG A 98 3.02 9.62 -12.76
N PHE A 99 3.93 9.45 -11.81
CA PHE A 99 3.66 8.63 -10.63
C PHE A 99 2.89 9.41 -9.57
N LEU A 100 2.03 8.71 -8.83
CA LEU A 100 1.29 9.30 -7.73
C LEU A 100 2.26 9.59 -6.58
N GLN A 101 2.42 10.87 -6.26
CA GLN A 101 3.20 11.35 -5.13
C GLN A 101 2.34 11.32 -3.87
N LEU A 102 2.59 10.38 -2.96
CA LEU A 102 1.92 10.35 -1.66
C LEU A 102 2.48 11.40 -0.70
N GLY A 103 3.73 11.84 -0.93
CA GLY A 103 4.48 12.66 0.00
C GLY A 103 4.73 11.95 1.33
N HIS A 104 4.82 12.76 2.39
CA HIS A 104 5.02 12.27 3.74
C HIS A 104 3.73 11.81 4.41
N ARG A 105 3.75 10.60 5.00
CA ARG A 105 2.56 9.95 5.56
C ARG A 105 2.83 9.27 6.91
N GLU A 106 2.24 9.82 7.96
CA GLU A 106 2.30 9.26 9.32
C GLU A 106 1.24 8.17 9.53
N LEU A 107 1.66 6.89 9.52
CA LEU A 107 0.74 5.75 9.53
C LEU A 107 -0.07 5.61 10.83
N SER A 108 0.41 6.15 11.96
CA SER A 108 -0.34 6.09 13.22
C SER A 108 -1.68 6.83 13.17
N ILE A 109 -1.82 7.85 12.32
CA ILE A 109 -2.97 8.75 12.29
C ILE A 109 -3.76 8.71 10.98
N ILE A 110 -3.28 8.06 9.92
CA ILE A 110 -3.95 8.05 8.60
C ILE A 110 -5.39 7.55 8.67
N ARG A 111 -6.36 8.44 8.45
CA ARG A 111 -7.79 8.12 8.35
C ARG A 111 -8.11 7.40 7.01
N GLY A 112 -9.01 6.41 7.05
CA GLY A 112 -9.43 5.59 5.90
C GLY A 112 -10.18 4.31 6.33
N SER A 113 -10.59 3.47 5.37
CA SER A 113 -11.16 2.13 5.66
C SER A 113 -10.07 1.25 6.28
N ARG A 114 -10.03 1.26 7.62
CA ARG A 114 -9.08 0.52 8.44
C ARG A 114 -9.72 -0.79 8.87
N ARG A 115 -9.10 -1.92 8.50
CA ARG A 115 -9.35 -3.20 9.16
C ARG A 115 -8.15 -3.54 10.03
N ARG A 116 -8.41 -3.90 11.28
CA ARG A 116 -7.38 -4.37 12.22
C ARG A 116 -7.55 -5.87 12.41
N ILE A 117 -6.45 -6.60 12.33
CA ILE A 117 -6.39 -8.01 12.69
C ILE A 117 -5.37 -8.09 13.82
N CYS A 118 -5.82 -8.46 15.01
CA CYS A 118 -5.00 -8.56 16.22
C CYS A 118 -4.89 -10.02 16.64
N THR A 119 -3.69 -10.45 17.03
CA THR A 119 -3.47 -11.74 17.69
C THR A 119 -2.97 -11.50 19.12
N ARG A 120 -3.33 -12.42 20.04
CA ARG A 120 -2.78 -12.42 21.39
C ARG A 120 -1.30 -12.80 21.28
N ARG A 121 -0.41 -12.11 22.00
CA ARG A 121 0.99 -12.56 22.13
C ARG A 121 0.95 -13.91 22.86
N HIS A 122 1.43 -14.96 22.21
CA HIS A 122 1.98 -16.10 22.94
C HIS A 122 3.35 -15.64 23.45
N THR A 123 3.41 -15.28 24.72
CA THR A 123 4.68 -15.26 25.47
C THR A 123 5.14 -16.71 25.57
N PHE A 124 6.21 -17.04 24.86
CA PHE A 124 7.07 -18.18 25.21
C PHE A 124 8.06 -17.71 26.27
#